data_AF-A0A0J0XDF9-F1
#
_entry.id   AF-A0A0J0XDF9-F1
#
_cell.length_a   1.000
_cell.length_b   1.000
_cell.length_c   1.000
_cell.angle_alpha   90.00
_cell.angle_beta   90.00
_cell.angle_gamma   90.00
#
_symmetry.space_group_name_H-M   'P 1'
#
loop_
_entity.id
_entity.type
_entity.pdbx_description
1 polymer ?
#
loop_
_entity_poly.entity_id
_entity_poly.type
_entity_poly.pdbx_seq_one_letter_code
_entity_poly.pdbx_strand_id
1 'polypeptide(L)'
;MSLRPRASPGPPASPPEPDTPAAHYTDRLDLGTEASRIAAAAHVHEHGVRHGGWAGARSRWAARLRRKGKFGLSQRAWLAITIIIGFVLLTKLIVPSETATNPTVEEFNELKPHDYLNNSMTEPAPFEFCPVFGPGDAIAARRGQFELLRSRVHTGTGARIHRVLRKAMKGLPVTISVLGGSVTACHGAGDDPIAPECYPARLFNWWNSVFPHPANELTNGAVKRTDSAYYAYCSRHHLPDQTDLVILEFDTSDPNDREYLEHFELLVRSLLVRDDKPAVIILGHFSPQVQAQNGYAGPELLHNVVAQFYDVPHISAKGLLYDQYFERPDRVLSESYFGSHLINKDGHDMMADVVISYLMSQICTSWSSMLGYSFNTPALIISGESGSGVGPFGGLGLRPNQEPGLPEKEDAEPTGKNAALEVPSMRLQNLPNDAKDFHEVQPYCVSAADLVNPLPESIFYGSGWVTYHPPENAIGEDRFYWYAEQPTSRLRVPLRIGAGDVGIYFIQHPLDKPAATVKCWVDDNMDGAKTLRGNAETEEPIATLQLIDHNVSPGSHFVECMLDGEKGGPPLPFKILAIVNT
;
A
#
# COMPACT_ATOMS: atom_id res chain seq x y z
N MET A 1 72.44 10.24 16.49
CA MET A 1 73.74 10.07 15.82
C MET A 1 73.49 9.39 14.47
N SER A 2 73.95 9.98 13.36
CA SER A 2 73.98 9.47 11.97
C SER A 2 72.76 8.75 11.32
N LEU A 3 71.89 9.55 10.68
CA LEU A 3 71.44 9.50 9.28
C LEU A 3 71.48 8.21 8.38
N ARG A 4 70.41 8.15 7.54
CA ARG A 4 70.32 7.79 6.09
C ARG A 4 69.85 6.37 5.67
N PRO A 5 69.25 6.21 4.46
CA PRO A 5 67.82 5.82 4.38
C PRO A 5 67.54 4.61 3.44
N ARG A 6 66.26 4.26 3.22
CA ARG A 6 65.86 3.29 2.19
C ARG A 6 64.62 3.69 1.37
N ALA A 7 64.66 3.26 0.10
CA ALA A 7 63.92 3.74 -1.06
C ALA A 7 62.39 3.52 -1.08
N SER A 8 61.73 4.33 -1.91
CA SER A 8 60.34 4.17 -2.35
C SER A 8 60.16 2.98 -3.31
N PRO A 9 59.01 2.27 -3.28
CA PRO A 9 58.53 1.46 -4.39
C PRO A 9 57.83 2.32 -5.46
N GLY A 10 57.84 1.86 -6.71
CA GLY A 10 57.28 2.56 -7.87
C GLY A 10 55.75 2.44 -8.02
N PRO A 11 55.15 3.09 -9.05
CA PRO A 11 53.70 3.10 -9.26
C PRO A 11 53.16 1.72 -9.69
N PRO A 12 51.90 1.41 -9.35
CA PRO A 12 51.24 0.16 -9.76
C PRO A 12 50.96 0.11 -11.27
N ALA A 13 50.90 -1.10 -11.81
CA ALA A 13 50.71 -1.37 -13.23
C ALA A 13 49.26 -1.13 -13.70
N SER A 14 49.12 -0.83 -15.00
CA SER A 14 47.82 -0.71 -15.68
C SER A 14 47.09 -2.06 -15.75
N PRO A 15 45.75 -2.09 -15.60
CA PRO A 15 44.95 -3.32 -15.74
C PRO A 15 44.88 -3.80 -17.20
N PRO A 16 44.66 -5.11 -17.44
CA PRO A 16 44.53 -5.68 -18.77
C PRO A 16 43.16 -5.38 -19.41
N GLU A 17 43.18 -5.28 -20.74
CA GLU A 17 42.01 -5.05 -21.61
C GLU A 17 41.19 -6.36 -21.76
N PRO A 18 39.84 -6.33 -21.70
CA PRO A 18 39.02 -7.53 -21.81
C PRO A 18 38.70 -7.92 -23.27
N ASP A 19 39.01 -9.16 -23.64
CA ASP A 19 38.65 -9.76 -24.93
C ASP A 19 37.13 -9.74 -25.18
N THR A 20 36.72 -9.24 -26.36
CA THR A 20 35.32 -9.25 -26.82
C THR A 20 35.16 -10.11 -28.09
N PRO A 21 34.28 -11.12 -28.08
CA PRO A 21 33.82 -11.77 -29.32
C PRO A 21 32.74 -10.89 -29.96
N ALA A 22 33.02 -10.32 -31.13
CA ALA A 22 32.04 -9.55 -31.88
C ALA A 22 30.96 -10.45 -32.50
N ALA A 23 29.69 -10.07 -32.32
CA ALA A 23 28.57 -10.54 -33.14
C ALA A 23 27.79 -9.32 -33.65
N HIS A 24 27.72 -9.19 -34.98
CA HIS A 24 27.10 -8.05 -35.65
C HIS A 24 25.59 -7.96 -35.41
N TYR A 25 25.07 -6.76 -35.19
CA TYR A 25 23.87 -6.28 -35.88
C TYR A 25 23.86 -4.74 -35.94
N THR A 26 24.38 -4.21 -37.05
CA THR A 26 24.05 -2.87 -37.53
C THR A 26 22.96 -3.01 -38.58
N ASP A 27 21.82 -2.33 -38.42
CA ASP A 27 21.58 -1.20 -39.31
C ASP A 27 20.48 -0.24 -38.85
N ARG A 28 20.67 1.02 -39.21
CA ARG A 28 19.61 2.04 -39.24
C ARG A 28 18.69 1.78 -40.42
N LEU A 29 17.41 2.12 -40.28
CA LEU A 29 16.55 2.39 -41.44
C LEU A 29 15.66 3.60 -41.15
N ASP A 30 15.90 4.68 -41.89
CA ASP A 30 15.09 5.89 -41.92
C ASP A 30 14.25 5.90 -43.21
N LEU A 31 13.00 6.35 -43.07
CA LEU A 31 12.13 6.97 -44.09
C LEU A 31 11.85 6.27 -45.45
N GLY A 32 10.55 6.11 -45.73
CA GLY A 32 10.01 6.41 -47.07
C GLY A 32 9.13 5.34 -47.75
N THR A 33 7.81 5.57 -47.75
CA THR A 33 6.83 5.24 -48.81
C THR A 33 7.05 3.98 -49.69
N GLU A 34 6.12 3.03 -49.64
CA GLU A 34 4.97 2.95 -50.59
C GLU A 34 3.97 1.85 -50.13
N ALA A 35 2.85 1.68 -50.82
CA ALA A 35 1.62 1.14 -50.26
C ALA A 35 1.35 -0.36 -50.51
N SER A 36 0.44 -0.87 -49.67
CA SER A 36 -0.68 -1.78 -49.98
C SER A 36 -0.59 -3.26 -49.56
N ARG A 37 -1.72 -3.73 -49.00
CA ARG A 37 -2.31 -5.10 -49.13
C ARG A 37 -1.46 -6.26 -48.56
N ILE A 38 -1.85 -6.95 -47.48
CA ILE A 38 -3.12 -7.67 -47.27
C ILE A 38 -3.19 -8.15 -45.80
N ALA A 39 -4.40 -8.18 -45.23
CA ALA A 39 -4.64 -8.69 -43.87
C ALA A 39 -4.61 -10.23 -43.80
N ALA A 40 -4.19 -10.75 -42.66
CA ALA A 40 -4.06 -12.18 -42.40
C ALA A 40 -5.40 -12.92 -42.33
N ALA A 41 -5.37 -14.21 -42.66
CA ALA A 41 -6.44 -15.15 -42.38
C ALA A 41 -6.16 -15.93 -41.09
N ALA A 42 -7.21 -16.23 -40.32
CA ALA A 42 -7.21 -17.29 -39.32
C ALA A 42 -8.59 -17.97 -39.32
N HIS A 43 -8.60 -19.31 -39.46
CA HIS A 43 -9.80 -20.17 -39.42
C HIS A 43 -10.35 -20.33 -37.99
N VAL A 44 -11.59 -20.78 -37.78
CA VAL A 44 -12.00 -22.18 -37.50
C VAL A 44 -13.54 -22.17 -37.34
N HIS A 45 -14.36 -23.20 -37.64
CA HIS A 45 -14.12 -24.63 -37.94
C HIS A 45 -14.89 -25.11 -39.19
N GLU A 46 -15.55 -26.27 -39.13
CA GLU A 46 -16.42 -26.90 -40.14
C GLU A 46 -17.71 -27.45 -39.50
N HIS A 47 -18.77 -27.61 -40.30
CA HIS A 47 -19.36 -28.93 -40.64
C HIS A 47 -20.42 -28.74 -41.74
N GLY A 48 -20.43 -29.58 -42.77
CA GLY A 48 -21.38 -29.49 -43.90
C GLY A 48 -21.90 -30.85 -44.37
N VAL A 49 -22.83 -30.87 -45.34
CA VAL A 49 -23.20 -32.05 -46.15
C VAL A 49 -23.57 -31.62 -47.59
N ARG A 50 -23.44 -32.57 -48.53
CA ARG A 50 -23.31 -32.46 -50.01
C ARG A 50 -24.59 -32.22 -50.84
N HIS A 51 -24.31 -31.90 -52.12
CA HIS A 51 -24.91 -32.31 -53.42
C HIS A 51 -25.32 -31.09 -54.28
N GLY A 52 -24.88 -30.85 -55.53
CA GLY A 52 -24.37 -31.71 -56.61
C GLY A 52 -25.53 -32.19 -57.51
N GLY A 53 -25.63 -31.90 -58.81
CA GLY A 53 -24.83 -31.05 -59.71
C GLY A 53 -25.27 -31.18 -61.19
N TRP A 54 -24.73 -30.31 -62.05
CA TRP A 54 -24.61 -30.38 -63.52
C TRP A 54 -25.77 -30.10 -64.51
N ALA A 55 -25.44 -29.14 -65.38
CA ALA A 55 -26.06 -28.65 -66.62
C ALA A 55 -26.28 -29.68 -67.76
N GLY A 56 -27.05 -29.29 -68.81
CA GLY A 56 -26.78 -29.84 -70.15
C GLY A 56 -27.80 -29.68 -71.29
N ALA A 57 -27.84 -28.50 -71.94
CA ALA A 57 -27.89 -28.32 -73.41
C ALA A 57 -29.13 -28.69 -74.29
N ARG A 58 -29.40 -27.75 -75.24
CA ARG A 58 -30.02 -27.93 -76.60
C ARG A 58 -31.53 -28.32 -76.67
N SER A 59 -32.31 -27.89 -77.67
CA SER A 59 -32.19 -26.79 -78.64
C SER A 59 -33.50 -26.59 -79.44
N ARG A 60 -33.71 -25.38 -79.98
CA ARG A 60 -34.24 -25.13 -81.35
C ARG A 60 -35.67 -25.61 -81.74
N TRP A 61 -36.64 -24.67 -81.80
CA TRP A 61 -37.32 -24.16 -83.03
C TRP A 61 -38.63 -23.39 -82.75
N ALA A 62 -38.92 -22.50 -83.67
CA ALA A 62 -39.85 -21.38 -83.60
C ALA A 62 -41.36 -21.72 -83.75
N ALA A 63 -42.16 -20.64 -83.61
CA ALA A 63 -43.49 -20.41 -84.20
C ALA A 63 -44.75 -20.81 -83.40
N ARG A 64 -45.31 -19.86 -82.63
CA ARG A 64 -46.51 -19.10 -83.07
C ARG A 64 -46.83 -17.88 -82.20
N LEU A 65 -47.28 -16.81 -82.86
CA LEU A 65 -47.80 -15.57 -82.26
C LEU A 65 -49.24 -15.75 -81.71
N ARG A 66 -49.66 -14.78 -80.85
CA ARG A 66 -51.06 -14.34 -80.57
C ARG A 66 -51.95 -15.37 -79.82
N ARG A 67 -52.57 -15.09 -78.65
CA ARG A 67 -53.30 -13.87 -78.22
C ARG A 67 -53.78 -14.00 -76.75
N LYS A 68 -53.86 -12.84 -76.05
CA LYS A 68 -54.75 -12.48 -74.90
C LYS A 68 -54.88 -13.41 -73.68
N GLY A 69 -54.49 -12.87 -72.51
CA GLY A 69 -54.90 -13.33 -71.18
C GLY A 69 -54.04 -12.72 -70.07
N LYS A 70 -54.35 -11.50 -69.59
CA LYS A 70 -53.59 -10.89 -68.47
C LYS A 70 -54.09 -11.46 -67.12
N PHE A 71 -53.15 -11.81 -66.25
CA PHE A 71 -53.32 -12.30 -64.86
C PHE A 71 -54.04 -13.66 -64.71
N GLY A 72 -53.25 -14.73 -64.86
CA GLY A 72 -53.67 -16.11 -64.64
C GLY A 72 -53.77 -16.50 -63.15
N LEU A 73 -54.75 -15.97 -62.44
CA LEU A 73 -55.20 -16.47 -61.12
C LEU A 73 -56.70 -16.77 -61.21
N SER A 74 -57.12 -17.95 -60.75
CA SER A 74 -58.53 -18.36 -60.84
C SER A 74 -59.42 -17.50 -59.93
N GLN A 75 -60.70 -17.33 -60.28
CA GLN A 75 -61.65 -16.55 -59.47
C GLN A 75 -61.75 -17.01 -58.00
N ARG A 76 -61.54 -18.32 -57.74
CA ARG A 76 -61.52 -18.88 -56.39
C ARG A 76 -60.31 -18.41 -55.57
N ALA A 77 -59.14 -18.23 -56.20
CA ALA A 77 -57.97 -17.68 -55.54
C ALA A 77 -58.15 -16.19 -55.19
N TRP A 78 -58.76 -15.41 -56.10
CA TRP A 78 -59.11 -14.01 -55.82
C TRP A 78 -60.13 -13.87 -54.68
N LEU A 79 -61.14 -14.73 -54.63
CA LEU A 79 -62.11 -14.78 -53.51
C LEU A 79 -61.45 -15.13 -52.17
N ALA A 80 -60.52 -16.09 -52.15
CA ALA A 80 -59.78 -16.41 -50.92
C ALA A 80 -58.94 -15.21 -50.44
N ILE A 81 -58.26 -14.52 -51.35
CA ILE A 81 -57.45 -13.34 -51.03
C ILE A 81 -58.32 -12.19 -50.50
N THR A 82 -59.48 -11.90 -51.12
CA THR A 82 -60.37 -10.84 -50.64
C THR A 82 -61.00 -11.17 -49.28
N ILE A 83 -61.32 -12.43 -49.01
CA ILE A 83 -61.81 -12.87 -47.68
C ILE A 83 -60.71 -12.70 -46.62
N ILE A 84 -59.46 -13.10 -46.91
CA ILE A 84 -58.34 -12.94 -45.97
C ILE A 84 -58.04 -11.46 -45.68
N ILE A 85 -57.99 -10.61 -46.71
CA ILE A 85 -57.78 -9.17 -46.54
C ILE A 85 -58.95 -8.53 -45.79
N GLY A 86 -60.19 -8.93 -46.11
CA GLY A 86 -61.39 -8.49 -45.39
C GLY A 86 -61.37 -8.89 -43.92
N PHE A 87 -60.93 -10.11 -43.59
CA PHE A 87 -60.79 -10.56 -42.21
C PHE A 87 -59.73 -9.77 -41.44
N VAL A 88 -58.56 -9.50 -42.05
CA VAL A 88 -57.50 -8.67 -41.44
C VAL A 88 -57.95 -7.22 -41.22
N LEU A 89 -58.72 -6.64 -42.15
CA LEU A 89 -59.29 -5.31 -41.97
C LEU A 89 -60.39 -5.29 -40.89
N LEU A 90 -61.20 -6.35 -40.80
CA LEU A 90 -62.25 -6.48 -39.80
C LEU A 90 -61.66 -6.65 -38.38
N THR A 91 -60.61 -7.45 -38.21
CA THR A 91 -59.92 -7.57 -36.92
C THR A 91 -59.27 -6.25 -36.49
N LYS A 92 -58.75 -5.46 -37.44
CA LYS A 92 -58.27 -4.08 -37.21
C LYS A 92 -59.37 -3.05 -36.87
N LEU A 93 -60.64 -3.37 -37.09
CA LEU A 93 -61.79 -2.49 -36.80
C LEU A 93 -62.56 -2.88 -35.53
N ILE A 94 -62.53 -4.16 -35.14
CA ILE A 94 -63.28 -4.67 -33.97
C ILE A 94 -62.41 -4.75 -32.71
N VAL A 95 -61.11 -5.04 -32.86
CA VAL A 95 -60.17 -4.88 -31.75
C VAL A 95 -59.96 -3.38 -31.57
N PRO A 96 -60.32 -2.76 -30.43
CA PRO A 96 -59.85 -1.42 -30.16
C PRO A 96 -58.33 -1.52 -30.19
N SER A 97 -57.66 -0.69 -31.00
CA SER A 97 -56.24 -0.46 -30.76
C SER A 97 -56.11 -0.18 -29.28
N GLU A 98 -55.35 -1.02 -28.56
CA GLU A 98 -54.85 -0.60 -27.27
C GLU A 98 -54.27 0.78 -27.54
N THR A 99 -54.86 1.80 -26.93
CA THR A 99 -54.17 3.06 -26.74
C THR A 99 -52.85 2.62 -26.16
N ALA A 100 -51.77 2.76 -26.96
CA ALA A 100 -50.45 2.76 -26.40
C ALA A 100 -50.58 3.73 -25.24
N THR A 101 -50.51 3.20 -24.02
CA THR A 101 -50.37 4.03 -22.85
C THR A 101 -49.11 4.79 -23.16
N ASN A 102 -49.27 6.04 -23.60
CA ASN A 102 -48.18 6.98 -23.64
C ASN A 102 -47.52 6.76 -22.29
N PRO A 103 -46.23 6.35 -22.20
CA PRO A 103 -45.53 6.51 -20.95
C PRO A 103 -45.81 7.95 -20.59
N THR A 104 -46.41 8.16 -19.41
CA THR A 104 -46.96 9.45 -19.02
C THR A 104 -45.93 10.47 -19.43
N VAL A 105 -46.33 11.40 -20.31
CA VAL A 105 -45.48 12.53 -20.64
C VAL A 105 -45.51 13.36 -19.37
N GLU A 106 -44.72 12.93 -18.39
CA GLU A 106 -44.24 13.77 -17.31
C GLU A 106 -43.77 15.04 -17.99
N GLU A 107 -44.23 16.16 -17.48
CA GLU A 107 -44.00 17.43 -18.14
C GLU A 107 -42.49 17.65 -18.26
N PHE A 108 -41.97 17.48 -19.49
CA PHE A 108 -40.60 17.87 -19.84
C PHE A 108 -40.37 19.39 -19.64
N ASN A 109 -41.42 20.13 -19.25
CA ASN A 109 -41.37 21.50 -18.75
C ASN A 109 -40.82 21.62 -17.30
N GLU A 110 -40.88 20.56 -16.47
CA GLU A 110 -40.23 20.52 -15.14
C GLU A 110 -38.85 19.88 -15.17
N LEU A 111 -38.50 19.14 -16.23
CA LEU A 111 -37.16 18.59 -16.43
C LEU A 111 -36.18 19.70 -16.80
N LYS A 112 -35.65 20.39 -15.78
CA LYS A 112 -34.49 21.26 -15.93
C LYS A 112 -33.33 20.45 -16.52
N PRO A 113 -32.74 20.87 -17.66
CA PRO A 113 -31.50 20.27 -18.12
C PRO A 113 -30.41 20.58 -17.09
N HIS A 114 -29.93 19.54 -16.41
CA HIS A 114 -28.70 19.65 -15.63
C HIS A 114 -27.54 19.79 -16.62
N ASP A 115 -27.04 21.02 -16.74
CA ASP A 115 -25.86 21.31 -17.54
C ASP A 115 -24.63 20.78 -16.79
N TYR A 116 -24.22 19.55 -17.15
CA TYR A 116 -23.04 18.88 -16.58
C TYR A 116 -21.71 19.58 -16.88
N LEU A 117 -21.70 20.64 -17.71
CA LEU A 117 -20.53 21.48 -17.97
C LEU A 117 -20.56 22.78 -17.14
N ASN A 118 -21.67 23.08 -16.46
CA ASN A 118 -21.86 24.30 -15.70
C ASN A 118 -21.58 24.11 -14.20
N ASN A 119 -20.28 24.09 -13.85
CA ASN A 119 -19.78 24.08 -12.46
C ASN A 119 -20.19 25.32 -11.62
N SER A 120 -21.03 26.24 -12.10
CA SER A 120 -21.54 27.35 -11.28
C SER A 120 -22.60 26.95 -10.24
N MET A 121 -23.11 25.70 -10.30
CA MET A 121 -24.08 25.17 -9.33
C MET A 121 -23.45 24.28 -8.24
N THR A 122 -22.15 23.99 -8.31
CA THR A 122 -21.44 23.32 -7.21
C THR A 122 -21.03 24.36 -6.19
N GLU A 123 -21.42 24.20 -4.92
CA GLU A 123 -20.79 24.98 -3.84
C GLU A 123 -19.27 24.70 -3.88
N PRO A 124 -18.42 25.73 -4.02
CA PRO A 124 -16.98 25.52 -4.04
C PRO A 124 -16.56 24.90 -2.72
N ALA A 125 -15.65 23.92 -2.78
CA ALA A 125 -15.18 23.28 -1.56
C ALA A 125 -14.58 24.33 -0.61
N PRO A 126 -14.82 24.23 0.71
CA PRO A 126 -14.41 25.25 1.69
C PRO A 126 -12.90 25.28 1.96
N PHE A 127 -12.10 24.66 1.09
CA PHE A 127 -10.66 24.51 1.17
C PHE A 127 -10.01 25.29 0.03
N GLU A 128 -9.14 26.25 0.37
CA GLU A 128 -8.44 27.13 -0.59
C GLU A 128 -7.69 26.35 -1.69
N PHE A 129 -7.18 25.17 -1.34
CA PHE A 129 -6.44 24.30 -2.25
C PHE A 129 -7.32 23.43 -3.17
N CYS A 130 -8.66 23.54 -3.13
CA CYS A 130 -9.53 22.84 -4.06
C CYS A 130 -9.98 23.78 -5.20
N PRO A 131 -9.85 23.38 -6.49
CA PRO A 131 -9.30 22.11 -6.96
C PRO A 131 -7.77 22.03 -6.82
N VAL A 132 -7.27 20.83 -6.53
CA VAL A 132 -5.82 20.53 -6.41
C VAL A 132 -5.10 20.90 -7.70
N PHE A 133 -3.86 21.38 -7.58
CA PHE A 133 -3.08 21.98 -8.65
C PHE A 133 -3.66 23.29 -9.24
N GLY A 134 -4.74 23.81 -8.64
CA GLY A 134 -5.29 25.13 -8.93
C GLY A 134 -4.47 26.29 -8.32
N PRO A 135 -4.90 27.55 -8.52
CA PRO A 135 -4.13 28.72 -8.09
C PRO A 135 -3.99 28.88 -6.56
N GLY A 136 -4.84 28.23 -5.76
CA GLY A 136 -4.72 28.17 -4.30
C GLY A 136 -3.84 27.02 -3.76
N ASP A 137 -3.32 26.17 -4.64
CA ASP A 137 -2.43 25.08 -4.26
C ASP A 137 -0.97 25.56 -4.17
N ALA A 138 -0.62 26.12 -3.00
CA ALA A 138 0.71 26.64 -2.72
C ALA A 138 1.82 25.57 -2.77
N ILE A 139 1.48 24.29 -2.55
CA ILE A 139 2.45 23.18 -2.59
C ILE A 139 2.74 22.80 -4.04
N ALA A 140 1.71 22.72 -4.89
CA ALA A 140 1.87 22.56 -6.34
C ALA A 140 2.69 23.71 -6.95
N ALA A 141 2.45 24.95 -6.52
CA ALA A 141 3.22 26.11 -6.96
C ALA A 141 4.70 26.05 -6.54
N ARG A 142 5.02 25.39 -5.41
CA ARG A 142 6.39 25.22 -4.89
C ARG A 142 7.13 24.03 -5.49
N ARG A 143 6.46 22.87 -5.59
CA ARG A 143 7.07 21.56 -5.90
C ARG A 143 6.88 21.09 -7.34
N GLY A 144 5.94 21.68 -8.06
CA GLY A 144 5.57 21.27 -9.42
C GLY A 144 4.49 20.17 -9.45
N GLN A 145 3.61 20.24 -10.44
CA GLN A 145 2.44 19.36 -10.53
C GLN A 145 2.82 17.94 -10.97
N PHE A 146 3.77 17.81 -11.90
CA PHE A 146 4.16 16.50 -12.45
C PHE A 146 4.97 15.68 -11.44
N GLU A 147 5.78 16.37 -10.66
CA GLU A 147 6.63 15.86 -9.58
C GLU A 147 5.75 15.31 -8.45
N LEU A 148 4.77 16.09 -8.00
CA LEU A 148 3.77 15.64 -7.02
C LEU A 148 2.88 14.51 -7.54
N LEU A 149 2.56 14.47 -8.84
CA LEU A 149 1.86 13.32 -9.43
C LEU A 149 2.75 12.06 -9.47
N ARG A 150 4.03 12.19 -9.82
CA ARG A 150 5.03 11.10 -9.80
C ARG A 150 5.34 10.57 -8.40
N SER A 151 5.04 11.33 -7.35
CA SER A 151 5.12 10.85 -5.97
C SER A 151 4.14 9.70 -5.67
N ARG A 152 3.06 9.56 -6.45
CA ARG A 152 1.97 8.62 -6.17
C ARG A 152 2.29 7.27 -6.81
N VAL A 153 3.04 6.43 -6.09
CA VAL A 153 3.46 5.10 -6.56
C VAL A 153 2.26 4.17 -6.70
N HIS A 154 1.40 4.14 -5.68
CA HIS A 154 0.11 3.46 -5.69
C HIS A 154 -0.88 4.24 -4.82
N THR A 155 -2.11 4.49 -5.27
CA THR A 155 -3.10 5.27 -4.50
C THR A 155 -4.18 4.44 -3.82
N GLY A 156 -4.34 3.18 -4.22
CA GLY A 156 -5.49 2.35 -3.86
C GLY A 156 -6.85 2.97 -4.20
N THR A 157 -7.91 2.47 -3.59
CA THR A 157 -9.26 3.08 -3.59
C THR A 157 -9.37 4.29 -2.65
N GLY A 158 -8.43 4.44 -1.72
CA GLY A 158 -8.48 5.45 -0.66
C GLY A 158 -9.61 5.24 0.36
N ALA A 159 -10.27 4.07 0.39
CA ALA A 159 -11.50 3.87 1.17
C ALA A 159 -11.35 4.17 2.67
N ARG A 160 -10.29 3.65 3.31
CA ARG A 160 -10.00 3.93 4.73
C ARG A 160 -9.63 5.40 4.95
N ILE A 161 -8.93 6.05 4.01
CA ILE A 161 -8.59 7.48 4.06
C ILE A 161 -9.86 8.34 3.99
N HIS A 162 -10.75 8.09 3.03
CA HIS A 162 -12.04 8.79 2.92
C HIS A 162 -12.95 8.60 4.14
N ARG A 163 -12.82 7.51 4.91
CA ARG A 163 -13.50 7.37 6.20
C ARG A 163 -12.90 8.31 7.26
N VAL A 164 -11.58 8.43 7.36
CA VAL A 164 -10.91 9.39 8.27
C VAL A 164 -11.23 10.84 7.89
N LEU A 165 -11.21 11.17 6.60
CA LEU A 165 -11.57 12.50 6.12
C LEU A 165 -13.02 12.85 6.41
N ARG A 166 -13.95 11.90 6.30
CA ARG A 166 -15.35 12.11 6.73
C ARG A 166 -15.49 12.30 8.24
N LYS A 167 -14.67 11.64 9.07
CA LYS A 167 -14.60 11.90 10.52
C LYS A 167 -14.16 13.35 10.79
N ALA A 168 -13.10 13.79 10.13
CA ALA A 168 -12.57 15.16 10.23
C ALA A 168 -13.58 16.23 9.72
N MET A 169 -14.22 15.99 8.58
CA MET A 169 -15.27 16.88 8.03
C MET A 169 -16.53 16.96 8.90
N LYS A 170 -16.81 15.95 9.74
CA LYS A 170 -17.84 16.00 10.79
C LYS A 170 -17.40 16.78 12.05
N GLY A 171 -16.18 17.33 12.07
CA GLY A 171 -15.64 18.06 13.22
C GLY A 171 -15.24 17.18 14.40
N LEU A 172 -15.05 15.88 14.18
CA LEU A 172 -14.63 14.92 15.21
C LEU A 172 -13.09 14.86 15.32
N PRO A 173 -12.53 14.58 16.51
CA PRO A 173 -11.08 14.45 16.70
C PRO A 173 -10.48 13.36 15.83
N VAL A 174 -9.27 13.60 15.32
CA VAL A 174 -8.48 12.61 14.58
C VAL A 174 -7.12 12.41 15.25
N THR A 175 -6.80 11.15 15.53
CA THR A 175 -5.48 10.72 16.02
C THR A 175 -4.65 10.24 14.83
N ILE A 176 -3.52 10.89 14.60
CA ILE A 176 -2.53 10.53 13.57
C ILE A 176 -1.33 9.92 14.28
N SER A 177 -0.93 8.73 13.87
CA SER A 177 0.27 8.07 14.36
C SER A 177 1.28 7.86 13.23
N VAL A 178 2.57 7.89 13.54
CA VAL A 178 3.64 7.61 12.58
C VAL A 178 4.60 6.57 13.14
N LEU A 179 4.98 5.60 12.31
CA LEU A 179 6.00 4.59 12.59
C LEU A 179 7.05 4.63 11.48
N GLY A 180 8.32 4.48 11.84
CA GLY A 180 9.42 4.52 10.89
C GLY A 180 10.78 4.42 11.57
N GLY A 181 11.83 4.61 10.76
CA GLY A 181 13.21 4.64 11.22
C GLY A 181 13.67 6.03 11.67
N SER A 182 14.98 6.29 11.53
CA SER A 182 15.64 7.50 12.02
C SER A 182 15.07 8.81 11.46
N VAL A 183 14.61 8.80 10.21
CA VAL A 183 13.99 9.98 9.57
C VAL A 183 12.67 10.31 10.27
N THR A 184 11.77 9.35 10.43
CA THR A 184 10.51 9.58 11.16
C THR A 184 10.74 9.92 12.65
N ALA A 185 11.81 9.41 13.25
CA ALA A 185 12.30 9.80 14.58
C ALA A 185 13.03 11.17 14.60
N CYS A 186 12.80 12.03 13.60
CA CYS A 186 13.20 13.43 13.51
C CYS A 186 14.72 13.71 13.52
N HIS A 187 15.54 12.71 13.21
CA HIS A 187 16.99 12.88 13.09
C HIS A 187 17.31 13.78 11.89
N GLY A 188 18.01 14.90 12.15
CA GLY A 188 18.30 15.92 11.12
C GLY A 188 17.28 17.06 11.02
N ALA A 189 16.21 17.01 11.82
CA ALA A 189 15.22 18.09 11.97
C ALA A 189 14.81 18.31 13.43
N GLY A 190 15.81 18.50 14.30
CA GLY A 190 15.62 18.84 15.72
C GLY A 190 15.85 17.68 16.69
N ASP A 191 15.92 16.44 16.19
CA ASP A 191 16.23 15.22 16.95
C ASP A 191 15.26 14.85 18.08
N ASP A 192 14.13 15.55 18.17
CA ASP A 192 13.02 15.36 19.11
C ASP A 192 11.74 14.91 18.36
N PRO A 193 10.95 13.95 18.88
CA PRO A 193 9.78 13.39 18.17
C PRO A 193 8.67 14.40 17.83
N ILE A 194 8.60 15.55 18.53
CA ILE A 194 7.64 16.64 18.31
C ILE A 194 8.31 17.91 17.76
N ALA A 195 9.57 17.83 17.28
CA ALA A 195 10.29 18.96 16.71
C ALA A 195 9.51 19.60 15.54
N PRO A 196 9.29 20.94 15.53
CA PRO A 196 8.41 21.60 14.57
C PRO A 196 8.95 21.60 13.13
N GLU A 197 10.25 21.43 12.94
CA GLU A 197 10.88 21.25 11.63
C GLU A 197 10.69 19.84 11.06
N CYS A 198 10.28 18.87 11.87
CA CYS A 198 10.13 17.47 11.47
C CYS A 198 8.81 17.23 10.71
N TYR A 199 8.81 16.27 9.78
CA TYR A 199 7.68 16.07 8.86
C TYR A 199 6.35 15.70 9.55
N PRO A 200 6.30 14.87 10.63
CA PRO A 200 5.05 14.55 11.32
C PRO A 200 4.44 15.77 12.01
N ALA A 201 5.27 16.60 12.66
CA ALA A 201 4.82 17.84 13.28
C ALA A 201 4.32 18.86 12.24
N ARG A 202 5.02 19.01 11.11
CA ARG A 202 4.57 19.85 9.97
C ARG A 202 3.22 19.38 9.42
N LEU A 203 3.07 18.08 9.18
CA LEU A 203 1.82 17.46 8.73
C LEU A 203 0.69 17.71 9.72
N PHE A 204 0.93 17.52 11.01
CA PHE A 204 -0.07 17.73 12.06
C PHE A 204 -0.45 19.21 12.23
N ASN A 205 0.50 20.13 12.10
CA ASN A 205 0.23 21.57 12.10
C ASN A 205 -0.63 21.99 10.90
N TRP A 206 -0.34 21.46 9.70
CA TRP A 206 -1.21 21.64 8.54
C TRP A 206 -2.59 21.02 8.75
N TRP A 207 -2.67 19.80 9.28
CA TRP A 207 -3.93 19.11 9.57
C TRP A 207 -4.82 19.95 10.49
N ASN A 208 -4.26 20.51 11.56
CA ASN A 208 -5.00 21.39 12.48
C ASN A 208 -5.40 22.75 11.87
N SER A 209 -4.75 23.22 10.81
CA SER A 209 -5.24 24.40 10.07
C SER A 209 -6.44 24.10 9.15
N VAL A 210 -6.60 22.84 8.71
CA VAL A 210 -7.69 22.40 7.83
C VAL A 210 -8.87 21.84 8.63
N PHE A 211 -8.60 21.05 9.66
CA PHE A 211 -9.57 20.39 10.54
C PHE A 211 -9.27 20.70 12.02
N PRO A 212 -9.48 21.96 12.47
CA PRO A 212 -9.14 22.38 13.83
C PRO A 212 -10.02 21.69 14.87
N HIS A 213 -9.41 20.90 15.76
CA HIS A 213 -10.08 20.29 16.91
C HIS A 213 -9.10 20.15 18.09
N PRO A 214 -9.47 20.56 19.33
CA PRO A 214 -8.54 20.62 20.46
C PRO A 214 -8.08 19.25 20.99
N ALA A 215 -8.73 18.17 20.58
CA ALA A 215 -8.34 16.79 20.90
C ALA A 215 -7.91 16.00 19.65
N ASN A 216 -7.42 16.68 18.60
CA ASN A 216 -6.57 16.00 17.63
C ASN A 216 -5.24 15.62 18.30
N GLU A 217 -4.65 14.49 17.92
CA GLU A 217 -3.42 13.99 18.52
C GLU A 217 -2.41 13.54 17.45
N LEU A 218 -1.12 13.76 17.72
CA LEU A 218 0.00 13.20 16.96
C LEU A 218 0.79 12.24 17.87
N THR A 219 0.85 10.97 17.52
CA THR A 219 1.77 10.00 18.15
C THR A 219 2.94 9.73 17.22
N ASN A 220 4.15 10.17 17.58
CA ASN A 220 5.37 9.75 16.90
C ASN A 220 5.96 8.53 17.61
N GLY A 221 5.68 7.35 17.07
CA GLY A 221 6.16 6.05 17.56
C GLY A 221 7.41 5.56 16.83
N ALA A 222 8.15 6.45 16.15
CA ALA A 222 9.36 6.07 15.45
C ALA A 222 10.58 5.96 16.36
N VAL A 223 11.45 4.99 16.04
CA VAL A 223 12.66 4.63 16.78
C VAL A 223 13.84 4.69 15.81
N LYS A 224 14.93 5.32 16.24
CA LYS A 224 16.13 5.49 15.42
C LYS A 224 16.74 4.13 15.07
N ARG A 225 17.17 3.99 13.82
CA ARG A 225 17.79 2.79 13.24
C ARG A 225 16.91 1.52 13.44
N THR A 226 15.63 1.59 13.13
CA THR A 226 14.69 0.47 13.28
C THR A 226 13.92 0.24 11.98
N ASP A 227 13.69 -1.03 11.65
CA ASP A 227 13.14 -1.54 10.38
C ASP A 227 11.75 -2.17 10.59
N SER A 228 11.07 -2.57 9.51
CA SER A 228 9.76 -3.21 9.61
C SER A 228 9.79 -4.57 10.32
N ALA A 229 10.93 -5.28 10.33
CA ALA A 229 11.08 -6.57 11.01
C ALA A 229 10.87 -6.45 12.52
N TYR A 230 11.24 -5.31 13.13
CA TYR A 230 10.86 -4.99 14.50
C TYR A 230 9.37 -4.64 14.66
N TYR A 231 8.86 -3.67 13.87
CA TYR A 231 7.50 -3.17 14.06
C TYR A 231 6.41 -4.20 13.71
N ALA A 232 6.70 -5.16 12.82
CA ALA A 232 5.84 -6.29 12.51
C ALA A 232 5.34 -7.02 13.78
N TYR A 233 6.14 -7.02 14.85
CA TYR A 233 5.80 -7.62 16.14
C TYR A 233 5.58 -6.59 17.25
N CYS A 234 6.36 -5.51 17.26
CA CYS A 234 6.40 -4.57 18.38
C CYS A 234 5.57 -3.28 18.17
N SER A 235 4.92 -3.10 17.00
CA SER A 235 4.15 -1.88 16.67
C SER A 235 3.10 -1.48 17.69
N ARG A 236 2.49 -2.43 18.42
CA ARG A 236 1.52 -2.13 19.48
C ARG A 236 2.13 -1.32 20.64
N HIS A 237 3.44 -1.40 20.87
CA HIS A 237 4.11 -0.63 21.92
C HIS A 237 4.37 0.83 21.51
N HIS A 238 4.25 1.13 20.20
CA HIS A 238 4.55 2.42 19.57
C HIS A 238 3.30 3.15 19.06
N LEU A 239 2.11 2.59 19.35
CA LEU A 239 0.82 3.14 18.93
C LEU A 239 -0.13 3.22 20.12
N PRO A 240 -1.04 4.22 20.16
CA PRO A 240 -2.13 4.23 21.12
C PRO A 240 -3.11 3.08 20.86
N ASP A 241 -3.95 2.77 21.85
CA ASP A 241 -5.02 1.77 21.71
C ASP A 241 -6.06 2.15 20.63
N GLN A 242 -6.18 3.44 20.28
CA GLN A 242 -7.00 3.91 19.17
C GLN A 242 -6.24 4.94 18.31
N THR A 243 -6.18 4.70 17.00
CA THR A 243 -5.63 5.63 16.01
C THR A 243 -6.46 5.61 14.72
N ASP A 244 -6.62 6.76 14.07
CA ASP A 244 -7.41 6.86 12.83
C ASP A 244 -6.56 6.66 11.58
N LEU A 245 -5.32 7.16 11.63
CA LEU A 245 -4.39 7.18 10.50
C LEU A 245 -2.98 6.83 10.99
N VAL A 246 -2.38 5.79 10.40
CA VAL A 246 -0.99 5.39 10.63
C VAL A 246 -0.17 5.65 9.36
N ILE A 247 0.96 6.34 9.48
CA ILE A 247 1.94 6.50 8.40
C ILE A 247 3.13 5.59 8.67
N LEU A 248 3.56 4.83 7.66
CA LEU A 248 4.69 3.89 7.71
C LEU A 248 5.81 4.38 6.80
N GLU A 249 7.00 4.61 7.34
CA GLU A 249 8.17 5.09 6.58
C GLU A 249 9.35 4.14 6.78
N PHE A 250 9.53 3.22 5.81
CA PHE A 250 10.50 2.14 5.87
C PHE A 250 11.30 1.92 4.58
N ASP A 251 10.96 2.58 3.46
CA ASP A 251 11.59 2.41 2.13
C ASP A 251 13.13 2.60 2.09
N THR A 252 13.71 3.13 3.18
CA THR A 252 15.17 3.30 3.36
C THR A 252 15.74 2.69 4.64
N SER A 253 14.87 2.14 5.50
CA SER A 253 15.26 1.43 6.72
C SER A 253 15.37 -0.07 6.48
N ASP A 254 14.52 -0.60 5.59
CA ASP A 254 14.46 -2.01 5.26
C ASP A 254 15.50 -2.38 4.17
N PRO A 255 16.23 -3.49 4.30
CA PRO A 255 16.97 -4.12 3.22
C PRO A 255 16.09 -4.57 2.06
N ASN A 256 16.67 -4.61 0.86
CA ASN A 256 16.02 -5.07 -0.37
C ASN A 256 16.05 -6.62 -0.48
N ASP A 257 15.55 -7.31 0.55
CA ASP A 257 15.50 -8.78 0.63
C ASP A 257 14.04 -9.26 0.67
N ARG A 258 13.80 -10.47 0.14
CA ARG A 258 12.49 -11.14 0.19
C ARG A 258 11.97 -11.29 1.62
N GLU A 259 12.82 -11.52 2.62
CA GLU A 259 12.36 -11.65 4.02
C GLU A 259 11.63 -10.38 4.51
N TYR A 260 12.07 -9.20 4.07
CA TYR A 260 11.44 -7.93 4.43
C TYR A 260 10.08 -7.71 3.76
N LEU A 261 9.77 -8.38 2.64
CA LEU A 261 8.40 -8.42 2.11
C LEU A 261 7.43 -9.06 3.12
N GLU A 262 7.87 -10.12 3.81
CA GLU A 262 7.06 -10.88 4.76
C GLU A 262 6.94 -10.15 6.11
N HIS A 263 7.97 -9.39 6.51
CA HIS A 263 7.95 -8.51 7.67
C HIS A 263 7.06 -7.27 7.44
N PHE A 264 7.26 -6.56 6.34
CA PHE A 264 6.48 -5.38 6.01
C PHE A 264 4.99 -5.70 5.78
N GLU A 265 4.69 -6.86 5.16
CA GLU A 265 3.33 -7.38 5.13
C GLU A 265 2.76 -7.61 6.54
N LEU A 266 3.51 -8.27 7.43
CA LEU A 266 3.03 -8.59 8.77
C LEU A 266 2.69 -7.32 9.56
N LEU A 267 3.50 -6.26 9.39
CA LEU A 267 3.22 -4.92 9.91
C LEU A 267 1.93 -4.32 9.30
N VAL A 268 1.82 -4.24 7.98
CA VAL A 268 0.64 -3.64 7.32
C VAL A 268 -0.64 -4.41 7.69
N ARG A 269 -0.60 -5.74 7.69
CA ARG A 269 -1.73 -6.60 8.05
C ARG A 269 -2.13 -6.40 9.51
N SER A 270 -1.18 -6.47 10.45
CA SER A 270 -1.48 -6.34 11.89
C SER A 270 -2.14 -5.00 12.24
N LEU A 271 -1.79 -3.93 11.52
CA LEU A 271 -2.45 -2.62 11.65
C LEU A 271 -3.86 -2.61 11.05
N LEU A 272 -4.06 -3.18 9.86
CA LEU A 272 -5.35 -3.13 9.17
C LEU A 272 -6.44 -3.98 9.86
N VAL A 273 -6.07 -5.05 10.57
CA VAL A 273 -6.98 -5.96 11.30
C VAL A 273 -7.35 -5.49 12.71
N ARG A 274 -6.74 -4.42 13.23
CA ARG A 274 -7.09 -3.86 14.56
C ARG A 274 -8.58 -3.47 14.63
N ASP A 275 -9.13 -3.46 15.85
CA ASP A 275 -10.55 -3.13 16.10
C ASP A 275 -10.95 -1.70 15.67
N ASP A 276 -10.04 -0.73 15.81
CA ASP A 276 -10.16 0.64 15.32
C ASP A 276 -10.04 0.75 13.78
N LYS A 277 -9.56 -0.32 13.12
CA LYS A 277 -9.41 -0.47 11.67
C LYS A 277 -8.74 0.76 11.03
N PRO A 278 -7.57 1.23 11.48
CA PRO A 278 -6.97 2.49 11.01
C PRO A 278 -6.82 2.55 9.49
N ALA A 279 -6.75 3.78 8.96
CA ALA A 279 -6.21 4.00 7.63
C ALA A 279 -4.68 3.93 7.69
N VAL A 280 -4.05 3.41 6.64
CA VAL A 280 -2.59 3.32 6.54
C VAL A 280 -2.14 4.12 5.32
N ILE A 281 -1.01 4.81 5.43
CA ILE A 281 -0.26 5.38 4.29
C ILE A 281 1.17 4.86 4.38
N ILE A 282 1.70 4.34 3.27
CA ILE A 282 3.13 4.04 3.15
C ILE A 282 3.80 5.27 2.56
N LEU A 283 4.80 5.81 3.26
CA LEU A 283 5.54 7.01 2.89
C LEU A 283 6.99 6.64 2.56
N GLY A 284 7.36 6.77 1.29
CA GLY A 284 8.71 6.51 0.81
C GLY A 284 9.63 7.70 0.95
N HIS A 285 10.58 7.61 1.88
CA HIS A 285 11.80 8.40 1.84
C HIS A 285 12.66 7.97 0.63
N PHE A 286 13.34 8.92 -0.01
CA PHE A 286 14.36 8.63 -1.02
C PHE A 286 15.75 8.83 -0.42
N SER A 287 16.58 7.78 -0.38
CA SER A 287 17.98 7.90 0.05
C SER A 287 18.95 7.73 -1.13
N PRO A 288 19.86 8.69 -1.37
CA PRO A 288 20.99 8.53 -2.29
C PRO A 288 21.87 7.30 -2.00
N GLN A 289 22.04 6.92 -0.73
CA GLN A 289 22.79 5.70 -0.35
C GLN A 289 22.05 4.43 -0.77
N VAL A 290 20.76 4.31 -0.46
CA VAL A 290 19.95 3.15 -0.86
C VAL A 290 19.85 3.04 -2.39
N GLN A 291 19.76 4.18 -3.08
CA GLN A 291 19.80 4.29 -4.54
C GLN A 291 21.16 3.88 -5.13
N ALA A 292 22.28 4.16 -4.45
CA ALA A 292 23.61 3.72 -4.88
C ALA A 292 23.82 2.20 -4.69
N GLN A 293 23.19 1.61 -3.67
CA GLN A 293 23.25 0.18 -3.38
C GLN A 293 22.34 -0.66 -4.30
N ASN A 294 21.12 -0.19 -4.58
CA ASN A 294 20.07 -0.97 -5.26
C ASN A 294 19.72 -0.47 -6.68
N GLY A 295 20.26 0.66 -7.10
CA GLY A 295 19.78 1.36 -8.28
C GLY A 295 18.34 1.85 -8.09
N TYR A 296 17.59 2.00 -9.18
CA TYR A 296 16.21 2.51 -9.13
C TYR A 296 15.20 1.52 -8.52
N ALA A 297 15.60 0.27 -8.28
CA ALA A 297 14.74 -0.83 -7.83
C ALA A 297 15.08 -1.21 -6.38
N GLY A 298 14.76 -0.32 -5.44
CA GLY A 298 15.08 -0.49 -4.02
C GLY A 298 13.96 -1.16 -3.21
N PRO A 299 14.07 -1.14 -1.86
CA PRO A 299 13.09 -1.71 -0.93
C PRO A 299 11.66 -1.21 -1.16
N GLU A 300 11.50 0.01 -1.71
CA GLU A 300 10.19 0.56 -2.06
C GLU A 300 9.38 -0.34 -3.01
N LEU A 301 10.03 -1.20 -3.81
CA LEU A 301 9.33 -2.17 -4.65
C LEU A 301 8.63 -3.24 -3.82
N LEU A 302 9.26 -3.74 -2.75
CA LEU A 302 8.67 -4.73 -1.85
C LEU A 302 7.43 -4.13 -1.17
N HIS A 303 7.56 -2.91 -0.65
CA HIS A 303 6.48 -2.18 0.00
C HIS A 303 5.32 -1.88 -0.95
N ASN A 304 5.61 -1.58 -2.22
CA ASN A 304 4.59 -1.35 -3.26
C ASN A 304 3.81 -2.64 -3.61
N VAL A 305 4.41 -3.83 -3.55
CA VAL A 305 3.64 -5.08 -3.72
C VAL A 305 2.65 -5.27 -2.56
N VAL A 306 3.08 -5.01 -1.32
CA VAL A 306 2.18 -5.03 -0.15
C VAL A 306 1.10 -3.96 -0.27
N ALA A 307 1.44 -2.74 -0.69
CA ALA A 307 0.52 -1.64 -0.93
C ALA A 307 -0.62 -2.03 -1.88
N GLN A 308 -0.28 -2.66 -3.01
CA GLN A 308 -1.24 -3.11 -4.02
C GLN A 308 -2.13 -4.26 -3.54
N PHE A 309 -1.58 -5.21 -2.76
CA PHE A 309 -2.34 -6.35 -2.26
C PHE A 309 -3.33 -5.95 -1.16
N TYR A 310 -2.96 -5.01 -0.29
CA TYR A 310 -3.78 -4.55 0.84
C TYR A 310 -4.61 -3.27 0.56
N ASP A 311 -4.60 -2.74 -0.67
CA ASP A 311 -5.26 -1.48 -1.07
C ASP A 311 -4.85 -0.27 -0.20
N VAL A 312 -3.56 -0.18 0.10
CA VAL A 312 -2.96 0.86 0.95
C VAL A 312 -2.18 1.86 0.08
N PRO A 313 -2.43 3.18 0.15
CA PRO A 313 -1.69 4.16 -0.64
C PRO A 313 -0.19 4.17 -0.27
N HIS A 314 0.66 4.06 -1.30
CA HIS A 314 2.11 4.26 -1.25
C HIS A 314 2.48 5.52 -2.03
N ILE A 315 3.01 6.50 -1.31
CA ILE A 315 3.48 7.78 -1.85
C ILE A 315 4.95 7.96 -1.50
N SER A 316 5.78 8.46 -2.40
CA SER A 316 7.24 8.51 -2.24
C SER A 316 7.85 9.81 -2.75
N ALA A 317 8.77 10.37 -1.96
CA ALA A 317 9.60 11.52 -2.36
C ALA A 317 10.56 11.20 -3.52
N LYS A 318 10.79 9.91 -3.82
CA LYS A 318 11.59 9.48 -4.98
C LYS A 318 11.05 10.05 -6.29
N GLY A 319 9.73 10.18 -6.42
CA GLY A 319 9.08 10.79 -7.59
C GLY A 319 9.38 12.28 -7.80
N LEU A 320 9.74 13.02 -6.74
CA LEU A 320 10.13 14.44 -6.80
C LEU A 320 11.64 14.60 -7.03
N LEU A 321 12.45 13.82 -6.31
CA LEU A 321 13.89 14.04 -6.22
C LEU A 321 14.72 13.29 -7.27
N TYR A 322 14.24 12.16 -7.80
CA TYR A 322 15.10 11.25 -8.56
C TYR A 322 15.77 11.91 -9.78
N ASP A 323 14.99 12.62 -10.61
CA ASP A 323 15.51 13.31 -11.80
C ASP A 323 16.44 14.46 -11.40
N GLN A 324 16.09 15.21 -10.35
CA GLN A 324 16.92 16.32 -9.85
C GLN A 324 18.27 15.81 -9.30
N TYR A 325 18.26 14.64 -8.66
CA TYR A 325 19.45 13.97 -8.15
C TYR A 325 20.31 13.42 -9.29
N PHE A 326 19.70 12.89 -10.34
CA PHE A 326 20.43 12.43 -11.53
C PHE A 326 21.09 13.58 -12.30
N GLU A 327 20.41 14.73 -12.43
CA GLU A 327 20.96 15.92 -13.09
C GLU A 327 22.03 16.65 -12.24
N ARG A 328 21.78 16.79 -10.92
CA ARG A 328 22.54 17.67 -10.02
C ARG A 328 22.67 17.04 -8.61
N PRO A 329 23.41 15.94 -8.46
CA PRO A 329 23.50 15.19 -7.20
C PRO A 329 24.04 16.05 -6.04
N ASP A 330 25.11 16.82 -6.26
CA ASP A 330 25.72 17.68 -5.24
C ASP A 330 24.73 18.71 -4.67
N ARG A 331 23.82 19.22 -5.52
CA ARG A 331 22.80 20.17 -5.12
C ARG A 331 21.74 19.50 -4.24
N VAL A 332 21.20 18.36 -4.68
CA VAL A 332 20.18 17.63 -3.91
C VAL A 332 20.73 17.21 -2.55
N LEU A 333 21.96 16.69 -2.50
CA LEU A 333 22.64 16.33 -1.25
C LEU A 333 22.80 17.52 -0.30
N SER A 334 23.27 18.67 -0.80
CA SER A 334 23.49 19.86 0.04
C SER A 334 22.21 20.59 0.45
N GLU A 335 21.16 20.56 -0.37
CA GLU A 335 19.89 21.22 -0.07
C GLU A 335 18.96 20.36 0.80
N SER A 336 18.90 19.03 0.61
CA SER A 336 17.87 18.17 1.25
C SER A 336 18.40 17.13 2.25
N TYR A 337 19.70 16.89 2.34
CA TYR A 337 20.27 15.80 3.15
C TYR A 337 21.26 16.27 4.22
N PHE A 338 21.41 15.44 5.24
CA PHE A 338 22.54 15.40 6.16
C PHE A 338 23.33 14.11 5.87
N GLY A 339 24.38 14.22 5.07
CA GLY A 339 25.07 13.05 4.51
C GLY A 339 24.29 12.44 3.32
N SER A 340 24.15 11.12 3.31
CA SER A 340 23.59 10.33 2.18
C SER A 340 22.33 9.52 2.53
N HIS A 341 21.95 9.45 3.80
CA HIS A 341 20.88 8.58 4.31
C HIS A 341 19.90 9.27 5.26
N LEU A 342 20.20 10.47 5.74
CA LEU A 342 19.28 11.28 6.54
C LEU A 342 18.90 12.54 5.76
N ILE A 343 17.63 12.91 5.81
CA ILE A 343 17.18 14.21 5.32
C ILE A 343 17.45 15.30 6.36
N ASN A 344 17.66 16.52 5.88
CA ASN A 344 17.72 17.71 6.73
C ASN A 344 16.31 18.32 6.88
N LYS A 345 16.19 19.42 7.63
CA LYS A 345 14.95 20.21 7.81
C LYS A 345 14.17 20.54 6.51
N ASP A 346 14.84 20.71 5.37
CA ASP A 346 14.24 21.13 4.09
C ASP A 346 13.81 19.88 3.29
N GLY A 347 14.52 18.77 3.44
CA GLY A 347 14.03 17.44 3.04
C GLY A 347 12.81 17.00 3.86
N HIS A 348 12.76 17.33 5.16
CA HIS A 348 11.57 17.10 6.01
C HIS A 348 10.37 17.96 5.60
N ASP A 349 10.59 19.23 5.21
CA ASP A 349 9.55 20.09 4.61
C ASP A 349 9.00 19.46 3.32
N MET A 350 9.86 18.88 2.48
CA MET A 350 9.45 18.15 1.28
C MET A 350 8.68 16.87 1.58
N MET A 351 9.10 16.06 2.55
CA MET A 351 8.36 14.84 2.95
C MET A 351 6.96 15.19 3.45
N ALA A 352 6.82 16.28 4.22
CA ALA A 352 5.51 16.79 4.61
C ALA A 352 4.68 17.23 3.39
N ASP A 353 5.25 18.02 2.47
CA ASP A 353 4.57 18.47 1.25
C ASP A 353 4.04 17.31 0.38
N VAL A 354 4.75 16.17 0.31
CA VAL A 354 4.30 14.96 -0.41
C VAL A 354 3.05 14.36 0.23
N VAL A 355 3.06 14.14 1.55
CA VAL A 355 1.88 13.61 2.27
C VAL A 355 0.71 14.58 2.20
N ILE A 356 0.98 15.88 2.40
CA ILE A 356 -0.03 16.92 2.38
C ILE A 356 -0.68 17.02 0.98
N SER A 357 0.10 17.03 -0.11
CA SER A 357 -0.44 17.05 -1.48
C SER A 357 -1.30 15.82 -1.81
N TYR A 358 -0.93 14.65 -1.31
CA TYR A 358 -1.77 13.46 -1.40
C TYR A 358 -3.10 13.67 -0.64
N LEU A 359 -3.04 14.09 0.63
CA LEU A 359 -4.24 14.32 1.45
C LEU A 359 -5.15 15.42 0.90
N MET A 360 -4.60 16.51 0.35
CA MET A 360 -5.37 17.55 -0.36
C MET A 360 -6.19 16.94 -1.51
N SER A 361 -5.60 16.02 -2.28
CA SER A 361 -6.32 15.31 -3.35
C SER A 361 -7.46 14.45 -2.80
N GLN A 362 -7.21 13.70 -1.72
CA GLN A 362 -8.25 12.89 -1.08
C GLN A 362 -9.34 13.78 -0.44
N ILE A 363 -9.01 14.96 0.09
CA ILE A 363 -9.98 15.93 0.64
C ILE A 363 -10.90 16.47 -0.46
N CYS A 364 -10.36 16.98 -1.57
CA CYS A 364 -11.18 17.51 -2.66
C CYS A 364 -12.03 16.41 -3.32
N THR A 365 -11.50 15.18 -3.44
CA THR A 365 -12.25 14.04 -3.97
C THR A 365 -13.33 13.56 -2.98
N SER A 366 -13.04 13.47 -1.68
CA SER A 366 -14.04 13.14 -0.65
C SER A 366 -15.17 14.17 -0.59
N TRP A 367 -14.84 15.46 -0.64
CA TRP A 367 -15.83 16.55 -0.61
C TRP A 367 -16.76 16.50 -1.83
N SER A 368 -16.20 16.39 -3.04
CA SER A 368 -17.00 16.28 -4.27
C SER A 368 -17.83 14.99 -4.32
N SER A 369 -17.34 13.88 -3.73
CA SER A 369 -18.09 12.63 -3.57
C SER A 369 -19.29 12.81 -2.63
N MET A 370 -19.09 13.45 -1.46
CA MET A 370 -20.14 13.72 -0.47
C MET A 370 -21.27 14.60 -1.00
N LEU A 371 -20.98 15.54 -1.90
CA LEU A 371 -21.98 16.40 -2.56
C LEU A 371 -22.58 15.79 -3.84
N GLY A 372 -22.18 14.57 -4.23
CA GLY A 372 -22.68 13.90 -5.43
C GLY A 372 -22.12 14.46 -6.75
N TYR A 373 -21.03 15.22 -6.71
CA TYR A 373 -20.36 15.80 -7.88
C TYR A 373 -19.23 14.93 -8.44
N SER A 374 -18.79 13.89 -7.71
CA SER A 374 -17.75 12.96 -8.15
C SER A 374 -18.24 11.51 -8.03
N PHE A 375 -18.16 10.78 -9.14
CA PHE A 375 -18.48 9.34 -9.23
C PHE A 375 -17.22 8.45 -9.27
N ASN A 376 -16.02 9.05 -9.21
CA ASN A 376 -14.74 8.35 -9.29
C ASN A 376 -14.30 7.72 -7.95
N THR A 377 -15.12 7.84 -6.90
CA THR A 377 -14.89 7.20 -5.59
C THR A 377 -16.11 6.38 -5.18
N PRO A 378 -15.93 5.14 -4.68
CA PRO A 378 -17.05 4.35 -4.16
C PRO A 378 -17.74 5.06 -2.98
N ALA A 379 -19.07 5.12 -3.02
CA ALA A 379 -19.85 5.65 -1.91
C ALA A 379 -19.84 4.68 -0.72
N LEU A 380 -18.94 4.92 0.24
CA LEU A 380 -18.84 4.15 1.49
C LEU A 380 -19.98 4.47 2.45
N ILE A 381 -21.13 3.81 2.25
CA ILE A 381 -22.26 3.87 3.19
C ILE A 381 -21.93 3.01 4.41
N ILE A 382 -21.55 3.65 5.52
CA ILE A 382 -21.23 2.95 6.77
C ILE A 382 -22.54 2.40 7.37
N SER A 383 -22.65 1.07 7.36
CA SER A 383 -23.79 0.35 7.95
C SER A 383 -23.87 0.63 9.46
N GLY A 384 -24.86 1.43 9.84
CA GLY A 384 -25.01 2.05 11.17
C GLY A 384 -25.68 3.42 11.09
N GLU A 385 -25.52 4.13 9.97
CA GLU A 385 -26.18 5.42 9.69
C GLU A 385 -27.52 5.27 8.92
N SER A 386 -28.27 4.18 9.15
CA SER A 386 -29.67 4.06 8.70
C SER A 386 -30.63 4.83 9.61
N GLY A 387 -30.38 6.14 9.73
CA GLY A 387 -31.08 7.05 10.62
C GLY A 387 -31.04 8.48 10.10
N SER A 388 -31.95 8.79 9.15
CA SER A 388 -32.12 10.08 8.47
C SER A 388 -30.94 10.58 7.63
N GLY A 389 -31.24 11.05 6.40
CA GLY A 389 -30.25 11.66 5.52
C GLY A 389 -29.78 13.01 6.07
N VAL A 390 -28.62 13.03 6.70
CA VAL A 390 -27.94 14.27 7.11
C VAL A 390 -26.86 14.60 6.08
N GLY A 391 -27.25 15.40 5.08
CA GLY A 391 -26.26 16.27 4.43
C GLY A 391 -25.68 17.25 5.46
N PRO A 392 -24.46 17.78 5.28
CA PRO A 392 -23.81 18.65 6.26
C PRO A 392 -24.63 19.90 6.61
N PHE A 393 -25.55 20.29 5.73
CA PHE A 393 -26.68 21.16 6.03
C PHE A 393 -27.98 20.40 5.68
N GLY A 394 -28.79 20.05 6.69
CA GLY A 394 -29.73 18.92 6.59
C GLY A 394 -31.15 19.13 7.11
N GLY A 395 -31.67 20.37 7.07
CA GLY A 395 -33.10 20.61 7.34
C GLY A 395 -33.91 20.63 6.04
N LEU A 396 -34.58 19.53 5.66
CA LEU A 396 -35.58 19.52 4.57
C LEU A 396 -36.54 18.30 4.60
N GLY A 397 -37.82 18.60 4.80
CA GLY A 397 -38.99 17.88 4.24
C GLY A 397 -39.10 16.36 4.40
N LEU A 398 -39.79 15.90 5.45
CA LEU A 398 -40.38 14.56 5.49
C LEU A 398 -41.43 14.39 4.37
N ARG A 399 -41.32 13.33 3.56
CA ARG A 399 -42.41 12.86 2.69
C ARG A 399 -43.48 12.19 3.55
N PRO A 400 -44.79 12.40 3.31
CA PRO A 400 -45.84 11.63 3.98
C PRO A 400 -45.80 10.16 3.54
N ASN A 401 -46.19 9.26 4.46
CA ASN A 401 -46.39 7.81 4.26
C ASN A 401 -45.13 6.91 4.25
N GLN A 402 -44.30 7.00 5.30
CA GLN A 402 -43.40 5.89 5.67
C GLN A 402 -43.76 5.36 7.07
N GLU A 403 -44.32 4.16 7.13
CA GLU A 403 -44.64 3.47 8.40
C GLU A 403 -43.39 2.79 9.00
N PRO A 404 -43.32 2.58 10.33
CA PRO A 404 -42.12 2.11 10.98
C PRO A 404 -42.09 0.59 11.20
N GLY A 405 -41.04 -0.06 10.70
CA GLY A 405 -40.35 -1.14 11.39
C GLY A 405 -40.92 -2.57 11.27
N LEU A 406 -40.16 -3.42 10.56
CA LEU A 406 -40.03 -4.85 10.83
C LEU A 406 -38.52 -5.19 10.86
N PRO A 407 -38.03 -6.05 11.77
CA PRO A 407 -36.63 -6.45 11.77
C PRO A 407 -36.37 -7.40 10.60
N GLU A 408 -35.43 -7.04 9.72
CA GLU A 408 -34.92 -7.98 8.71
C GLU A 408 -34.18 -9.14 9.40
N LYS A 409 -34.36 -10.35 8.86
CA LYS A 409 -33.65 -11.54 9.31
C LYS A 409 -32.21 -11.53 8.79
N GLU A 410 -31.30 -12.04 9.61
CA GLU A 410 -29.90 -12.29 9.27
C GLU A 410 -29.75 -13.43 8.25
N ASP A 411 -30.14 -13.20 7.00
CA ASP A 411 -29.91 -14.10 5.85
C ASP A 411 -29.60 -13.28 4.57
N ALA A 412 -28.80 -12.21 4.72
CA ALA A 412 -28.32 -11.41 3.59
C ALA A 412 -26.89 -11.81 3.21
N GLU A 413 -26.65 -12.10 1.93
CA GLU A 413 -25.30 -12.15 1.35
C GLU A 413 -24.51 -10.88 1.71
N PRO A 414 -23.16 -10.93 1.81
CA PRO A 414 -22.35 -9.77 2.13
C PRO A 414 -22.44 -8.73 1.01
N THR A 415 -23.44 -7.83 1.10
CA THR A 415 -23.57 -6.72 0.16
C THR A 415 -22.29 -5.90 0.25
N GLY A 416 -21.59 -5.70 -0.88
CA GLY A 416 -20.22 -5.18 -0.97
C GLY A 416 -20.01 -3.72 -0.54
N LYS A 417 -20.81 -3.22 0.40
CA LYS A 417 -20.81 -1.85 0.94
C LYS A 417 -19.65 -1.59 1.91
N ASN A 418 -19.13 -2.64 2.54
CA ASN A 418 -17.96 -2.58 3.44
C ASN A 418 -16.71 -3.30 2.89
N ALA A 419 -16.78 -3.95 1.72
CA ALA A 419 -15.68 -4.76 1.17
C ALA A 419 -14.36 -3.96 1.00
N ALA A 420 -14.44 -2.67 0.66
CA ALA A 420 -13.26 -1.79 0.57
C ALA A 420 -12.65 -1.39 1.93
N LEU A 421 -13.20 -1.88 3.05
CA LEU A 421 -12.60 -1.77 4.39
C LEU A 421 -12.14 -3.14 4.93
N GLU A 422 -12.48 -4.24 4.24
CA GLU A 422 -12.09 -5.60 4.63
C GLU A 422 -10.63 -5.85 4.25
N VAL A 423 -9.94 -6.65 5.06
CA VAL A 423 -8.56 -7.08 4.81
C VAL A 423 -8.62 -8.37 4.00
N PRO A 424 -7.76 -8.59 2.99
CA PRO A 424 -7.68 -9.86 2.27
C PRO A 424 -7.66 -11.06 3.24
N SER A 425 -8.42 -12.11 2.94
CA SER A 425 -8.62 -13.25 3.85
C SER A 425 -7.37 -14.11 4.09
N MET A 426 -6.27 -13.83 3.40
CA MET A 426 -5.01 -14.58 3.40
C MET A 426 -3.85 -13.60 3.20
N ARG A 427 -2.62 -14.05 3.46
CA ARG A 427 -1.39 -13.29 3.15
C ARG A 427 -0.93 -13.49 1.70
N LEU A 428 -0.07 -12.58 1.24
CA LEU A 428 0.50 -12.49 -0.10
C LEU A 428 1.18 -13.79 -0.58
N GLN A 429 1.85 -14.51 0.32
CA GLN A 429 2.53 -15.78 0.01
C GLN A 429 1.59 -17.01 0.04
N ASN A 430 0.39 -16.91 0.61
CA ASN A 430 -0.49 -18.07 0.76
C ASN A 430 -1.14 -18.48 -0.56
N LEU A 431 -1.19 -19.79 -0.81
CA LEU A 431 -1.88 -20.40 -1.93
C LEU A 431 -3.31 -20.78 -1.55
N PRO A 432 -4.26 -20.91 -2.50
CA PRO A 432 -5.66 -21.21 -2.19
C PRO A 432 -5.94 -22.49 -1.37
N ASN A 433 -4.98 -23.42 -1.30
CA ASN A 433 -5.07 -24.61 -0.45
C ASN A 433 -4.86 -24.28 1.04
N ASP A 434 -4.00 -23.30 1.33
CA ASP A 434 -3.60 -22.87 2.68
C ASP A 434 -4.73 -22.13 3.40
N ALA A 435 -5.77 -21.70 2.65
CA ALA A 435 -6.91 -20.93 3.13
C ALA A 435 -7.68 -21.60 4.29
N LYS A 436 -7.57 -22.93 4.43
CA LYS A 436 -8.26 -23.71 5.47
C LYS A 436 -7.53 -23.70 6.80
N ASP A 437 -6.21 -23.57 6.74
CA ASP A 437 -5.30 -23.62 7.89
C ASP A 437 -4.74 -22.21 8.20
N PHE A 438 -5.25 -21.18 7.51
CA PHE A 438 -4.89 -19.79 7.76
C PHE A 438 -5.45 -19.31 9.09
N HIS A 439 -4.56 -18.87 9.97
CA HIS A 439 -4.88 -18.21 11.23
C HIS A 439 -4.47 -16.74 11.16
N GLU A 440 -5.33 -15.86 11.68
CA GLU A 440 -5.03 -14.43 11.70
C GLU A 440 -3.88 -14.13 12.65
N VAL A 441 -2.97 -13.25 12.21
CA VAL A 441 -1.71 -12.99 12.91
C VAL A 441 -1.97 -12.24 14.22
N GLN A 442 -1.34 -12.66 15.31
CA GLN A 442 -1.41 -11.96 16.61
C GLN A 442 -0.01 -11.65 17.14
N PRO A 443 0.73 -10.73 16.48
CA PRO A 443 2.12 -10.48 16.83
C PRO A 443 2.25 -9.98 18.28
N TYR A 444 3.17 -10.60 19.00
CA TYR A 444 3.51 -10.27 20.38
C TYR A 444 5.02 -10.03 20.49
N CYS A 445 5.40 -9.10 21.37
CA CYS A 445 6.76 -8.62 21.48
C CYS A 445 7.12 -8.37 22.95
N VAL A 446 8.25 -8.92 23.38
CA VAL A 446 8.91 -8.61 24.64
C VAL A 446 10.17 -7.81 24.30
N SER A 447 10.07 -6.48 24.37
CA SER A 447 11.13 -5.56 23.96
C SER A 447 11.94 -5.07 25.16
N ALA A 448 13.24 -4.87 24.99
CA ALA A 448 14.06 -4.12 25.94
C ALA A 448 13.63 -2.64 26.05
N ALA A 449 12.93 -2.11 25.04
CA ALA A 449 12.39 -0.76 24.99
C ALA A 449 10.95 -0.63 25.52
N ASP A 450 10.36 -1.68 26.12
CA ASP A 450 9.01 -1.58 26.68
C ASP A 450 9.02 -0.75 27.98
N LEU A 451 8.57 0.51 27.87
CA LEU A 451 8.44 1.45 28.99
C LEU A 451 7.12 1.27 29.76
N VAL A 452 6.17 0.50 29.24
CA VAL A 452 4.83 0.31 29.83
C VAL A 452 4.80 -0.92 30.74
N ASN A 453 5.31 -2.05 30.24
CA ASN A 453 5.38 -3.33 30.96
C ASN A 453 6.78 -3.98 30.85
N PRO A 454 7.85 -3.33 31.34
CA PRO A 454 9.20 -3.87 31.29
C PRO A 454 9.32 -5.22 32.02
N LEU A 455 10.26 -6.05 31.58
CA LEU A 455 10.56 -7.33 32.24
C LEU A 455 11.01 -7.11 33.70
N PRO A 456 10.53 -7.94 34.66
CA PRO A 456 10.96 -7.85 36.06
C PRO A 456 12.48 -8.05 36.23
N GLU A 457 13.12 -7.20 37.03
CA GLU A 457 14.55 -7.26 37.35
C GLU A 457 15.01 -8.63 37.89
N SER A 458 14.10 -9.39 38.51
CA SER A 458 14.35 -10.75 39.00
C SER A 458 14.76 -11.74 37.92
N ILE A 459 14.42 -11.49 36.64
CA ILE A 459 14.87 -12.31 35.50
C ILE A 459 16.38 -12.14 35.26
N PHE A 460 16.91 -10.95 35.52
CA PHE A 460 18.32 -10.62 35.26
C PHE A 460 19.24 -11.02 36.44
N TYR A 461 18.70 -11.06 37.67
CA TYR A 461 19.49 -11.41 38.86
C TYR A 461 20.12 -12.82 38.76
N GLY A 462 21.45 -12.89 38.73
CA GLY A 462 22.20 -14.14 38.64
C GLY A 462 22.22 -14.79 37.25
N SER A 463 21.53 -14.23 36.26
CA SER A 463 21.52 -14.71 34.86
C SER A 463 22.85 -14.46 34.12
N GLY A 464 23.61 -13.45 34.57
CA GLY A 464 24.77 -12.92 33.85
C GLY A 464 24.43 -12.03 32.65
N TRP A 465 23.14 -11.70 32.48
CA TRP A 465 22.61 -10.70 31.55
C TRP A 465 22.18 -9.44 32.31
N VAL A 466 22.28 -8.28 31.65
CA VAL A 466 22.04 -6.95 32.22
C VAL A 466 21.21 -6.10 31.26
N THR A 467 20.32 -5.27 31.78
CA THR A 467 19.55 -4.27 31.01
C THR A 467 20.39 -3.02 30.75
N TYR A 468 20.38 -2.53 29.52
CA TYR A 468 20.94 -1.23 29.15
C TYR A 468 19.82 -0.29 28.71
N HIS A 469 19.71 0.86 29.37
CA HIS A 469 18.82 1.94 28.98
C HIS A 469 19.67 3.14 28.55
N PRO A 470 19.49 3.67 27.33
CA PRO A 470 20.25 4.82 26.85
C PRO A 470 19.87 6.08 27.65
N PRO A 471 20.82 6.95 28.02
CA PRO A 471 20.51 8.28 28.55
C PRO A 471 19.91 9.16 27.44
N GLU A 472 19.04 10.11 27.80
CA GLU A 472 18.28 10.97 26.86
C GLU A 472 19.12 11.64 25.75
N ASN A 473 20.40 11.93 26.03
CA ASN A 473 21.33 12.58 25.10
C ASN A 473 22.46 11.64 24.62
N ALA A 474 22.16 10.35 24.42
CA ALA A 474 23.14 9.37 23.94
C ALA A 474 23.56 9.64 22.48
N ILE A 475 24.80 10.08 22.28
CA ILE A 475 25.35 10.39 20.94
C ILE A 475 25.77 9.13 20.15
N GLY A 476 26.01 7.99 20.83
CA GLY A 476 26.56 6.78 20.23
C GLY A 476 25.62 5.57 20.25
N GLU A 477 25.19 5.18 21.45
CA GLU A 477 24.39 3.98 21.71
C GLU A 477 23.03 4.40 22.27
N ASP A 478 22.07 4.54 21.35
CA ASP A 478 20.75 5.16 21.54
C ASP A 478 19.60 4.15 21.64
N ARG A 479 19.91 2.85 21.64
CA ARG A 479 18.94 1.75 21.73
C ARG A 479 18.89 1.12 23.12
N PHE A 480 17.72 0.67 23.53
CA PHE A 480 17.52 -0.21 24.68
C PHE A 480 17.88 -1.65 24.29
N TYR A 481 18.61 -2.37 25.13
CA TYR A 481 18.94 -3.78 24.90
C TYR A 481 19.24 -4.53 26.20
N TRP A 482 19.22 -5.86 26.14
CA TRP A 482 19.79 -6.74 27.15
C TRP A 482 21.12 -7.29 26.65
N TYR A 483 22.14 -7.32 27.49
CA TYR A 483 23.46 -7.82 27.09
C TYR A 483 24.10 -8.74 28.12
N ALA A 484 24.97 -9.62 27.62
CA ALA A 484 25.88 -10.42 28.42
C ALA A 484 27.27 -10.40 27.79
N GLU A 485 28.30 -10.49 28.63
CA GLU A 485 29.70 -10.59 28.21
C GLU A 485 30.37 -11.90 28.66
N GLN A 486 29.85 -12.53 29.72
CA GLN A 486 30.46 -13.72 30.31
C GLN A 486 29.94 -15.00 29.64
N PRO A 487 30.83 -15.89 29.14
CA PRO A 487 30.41 -17.19 28.62
C PRO A 487 29.59 -17.96 29.64
N THR A 488 28.61 -18.75 29.17
CA THR A 488 27.62 -19.49 29.97
C THR A 488 26.56 -18.65 30.70
N SER A 489 26.53 -17.31 30.56
CA SER A 489 25.38 -16.48 30.97
C SER A 489 24.10 -16.92 30.27
N ARG A 490 23.00 -17.14 31.01
CA ARG A 490 21.73 -17.68 30.52
C ARG A 490 20.56 -16.77 30.91
N LEU A 491 19.92 -16.17 29.91
CA LEU A 491 18.68 -15.42 30.05
C LEU A 491 17.50 -16.36 29.83
N ARG A 492 16.42 -16.19 30.60
CA ARG A 492 15.15 -16.89 30.41
C ARG A 492 13.99 -15.90 30.44
N VAL A 493 13.29 -15.73 29.33
CA VAL A 493 12.21 -14.76 29.16
C VAL A 493 10.88 -15.49 28.98
N PRO A 494 9.85 -15.21 29.80
CA PRO A 494 8.51 -15.77 29.59
C PRO A 494 7.84 -15.14 28.36
N LEU A 495 7.08 -15.94 27.63
CA LEU A 495 6.43 -15.58 26.37
C LEU A 495 5.00 -16.12 26.35
N ARG A 496 4.10 -15.46 25.62
CA ARG A 496 2.76 -16.00 25.31
C ARG A 496 2.62 -16.12 23.80
N ILE A 497 2.51 -17.36 23.33
CA ILE A 497 2.54 -17.68 21.89
C ILE A 497 1.11 -17.76 21.35
N GLY A 498 0.91 -17.17 20.16
CA GLY A 498 -0.34 -17.15 19.41
C GLY A 498 -0.32 -18.12 18.24
N ALA A 499 0.21 -17.68 17.09
CA ALA A 499 0.29 -18.44 15.84
C ALA A 499 1.59 -19.25 15.66
N GLY A 500 2.61 -19.07 16.52
CA GLY A 500 3.60 -20.14 16.76
C GLY A 500 5.02 -19.95 16.22
N ASP A 501 5.33 -18.89 15.47
CA ASP A 501 6.72 -18.57 15.12
C ASP A 501 7.36 -17.76 16.25
N VAL A 502 8.60 -18.07 16.64
CA VAL A 502 9.34 -17.34 17.67
C VAL A 502 10.67 -16.86 17.11
N GLY A 503 11.04 -15.60 17.34
CA GLY A 503 12.27 -14.99 16.86
C GLY A 503 12.97 -14.10 17.89
N ILE A 504 14.25 -13.86 17.65
CA ILE A 504 15.12 -12.99 18.44
C ILE A 504 15.56 -11.83 17.56
N TYR A 505 15.31 -10.60 18.01
CA TYR A 505 15.82 -9.38 17.40
C TYR A 505 17.06 -8.94 18.18
N PHE A 506 18.21 -8.87 17.53
CA PHE A 506 19.51 -8.63 18.17
C PHE A 506 20.43 -7.77 17.30
N ILE A 507 21.56 -7.33 17.86
CA ILE A 507 22.56 -6.53 17.12
C ILE A 507 23.67 -7.43 16.58
N GLN A 508 23.99 -7.26 15.30
CA GLN A 508 25.21 -7.80 14.70
C GLN A 508 26.24 -6.68 14.52
N HIS A 509 27.49 -6.95 14.90
CA HIS A 509 28.62 -6.04 14.77
C HIS A 509 29.51 -6.41 13.56
N PRO A 510 30.14 -5.40 12.91
CA PRO A 510 31.18 -5.62 11.92
C PRO A 510 32.30 -6.57 12.39
N LEU A 511 32.96 -7.27 11.46
CA LEU A 511 33.99 -8.28 11.77
C LEU A 511 35.23 -7.74 12.53
N ASP A 512 35.44 -6.42 12.57
CA ASP A 512 36.54 -5.78 13.31
C ASP A 512 36.28 -5.71 14.82
N LYS A 513 35.00 -5.81 15.24
CA LYS A 513 34.55 -5.72 16.63
C LYS A 513 34.06 -7.09 17.10
N PRO A 514 34.90 -7.88 17.80
CA PRO A 514 34.53 -9.24 18.17
C PRO A 514 33.33 -9.24 19.13
N ALA A 515 32.29 -9.97 18.75
CA ALA A 515 31.07 -10.18 19.52
C ALA A 515 30.90 -11.67 19.81
N ALA A 516 30.13 -11.99 20.85
CA ALA A 516 29.88 -13.37 21.19
C ALA A 516 28.89 -14.05 20.22
N THR A 517 28.71 -15.35 20.40
CA THR A 517 27.64 -16.14 19.78
C THR A 517 26.70 -16.59 20.89
N VAL A 518 25.39 -16.61 20.62
CA VAL A 518 24.37 -17.07 21.56
C VAL A 518 23.65 -18.28 20.98
N LYS A 519 23.31 -19.26 21.82
CA LYS A 519 22.37 -20.33 21.48
C LYS A 519 21.03 -20.02 22.13
N CYS A 520 19.97 -19.92 21.34
CA CYS A 520 18.60 -19.71 21.84
C CYS A 520 17.67 -20.85 21.43
N TRP A 521 16.73 -21.20 22.31
CA TRP A 521 15.69 -22.21 22.10
C TRP A 521 14.41 -21.85 22.84
N VAL A 522 13.31 -22.52 22.47
CA VAL A 522 12.01 -22.41 23.15
C VAL A 522 11.83 -23.59 24.11
N ASP A 523 11.31 -23.31 25.30
CA ASP A 523 11.10 -24.24 26.41
C ASP A 523 12.31 -25.15 26.69
N ASP A 524 12.14 -26.47 26.60
CA ASP A 524 13.16 -27.49 26.81
C ASP A 524 13.77 -28.00 25.47
N ASN A 525 13.49 -27.35 24.33
CA ASN A 525 13.94 -27.75 22.97
C ASN A 525 15.43 -27.45 22.71
N MET A 526 16.33 -27.88 23.61
CA MET A 526 17.77 -27.61 23.48
C MET A 526 18.40 -28.25 22.23
N ASP A 527 17.88 -29.39 21.75
CA ASP A 527 18.35 -30.04 20.53
C ASP A 527 17.99 -29.23 19.27
N GLY A 528 16.92 -28.43 19.32
CA GLY A 528 16.50 -27.50 18.26
C GLY A 528 17.19 -26.14 18.29
N ALA A 529 18.06 -25.87 19.28
CA ALA A 529 18.63 -24.55 19.54
C ALA A 529 19.31 -23.92 18.33
N LYS A 530 18.94 -22.67 18.02
CA LYS A 530 19.58 -21.88 16.96
C LYS A 530 20.76 -21.09 17.49
N THR A 531 21.80 -21.03 16.67
CA THR A 531 23.04 -20.31 16.95
C THR A 531 22.99 -18.93 16.29
N LEU A 532 22.86 -17.88 17.10
CA LEU A 532 22.83 -16.47 16.71
C LEU A 532 24.24 -15.90 16.76
N ARG A 533 24.76 -15.41 15.62
CA ARG A 533 26.11 -14.84 15.54
C ARG A 533 26.08 -13.34 15.77
N GLY A 534 26.77 -12.84 16.79
CA GLY A 534 26.88 -11.40 17.07
C GLY A 534 27.73 -10.63 16.06
N ASN A 535 28.29 -11.28 15.04
CA ASN A 535 29.09 -10.65 13.99
C ASN A 535 28.56 -10.93 12.58
N ALA A 536 28.67 -9.93 11.70
CA ALA A 536 28.28 -9.98 10.29
C ALA A 536 29.26 -9.22 9.38
N GLU A 537 29.16 -9.44 8.07
CA GLU A 537 29.91 -8.71 7.03
C GLU A 537 29.25 -7.35 6.74
N THR A 538 29.30 -6.44 7.72
CA THR A 538 28.74 -5.08 7.63
C THR A 538 29.79 -4.02 7.97
N GLU A 539 29.58 -2.79 7.53
CA GLU A 539 30.44 -1.64 7.89
C GLU A 539 30.02 -1.01 9.24
N GLU A 540 28.73 -1.07 9.57
CA GLU A 540 28.16 -0.57 10.82
C GLU A 540 27.35 -1.65 11.56
N PRO A 541 27.07 -1.48 12.87
CA PRO A 541 26.21 -2.41 13.61
C PRO A 541 24.76 -2.38 13.12
N ILE A 542 24.28 -3.51 12.61
CA ILE A 542 22.89 -3.67 12.16
C ILE A 542 22.04 -4.33 13.24
N ALA A 543 20.73 -4.10 13.18
CA ALA A 543 19.78 -4.95 13.89
C ALA A 543 19.35 -6.10 12.96
N THR A 544 19.02 -7.26 13.52
CA THR A 544 18.69 -8.45 12.74
C THR A 544 17.67 -9.28 13.50
N LEU A 545 16.62 -9.70 12.80
CA LEU A 545 15.66 -10.69 13.29
C LEU A 545 16.11 -12.08 12.83
N GLN A 546 16.13 -13.06 13.72
CA GLN A 546 16.29 -14.46 13.36
C GLN A 546 15.22 -15.31 14.05
N LEU A 547 14.45 -16.05 13.26
CA LEU A 547 13.49 -17.02 13.76
C LEU A 547 14.23 -18.22 14.38
N ILE A 548 13.84 -18.59 15.59
CA ILE A 548 14.45 -19.67 16.37
C ILE A 548 13.63 -20.96 16.36
N ASP A 549 12.31 -20.86 16.34
CA ASP A 549 11.40 -22.00 16.29
C ASP A 549 10.11 -21.64 15.54
N HIS A 550 9.39 -22.65 15.05
CA HIS A 550 8.23 -22.50 14.16
C HIS A 550 7.10 -23.46 14.57
N ASN A 551 5.84 -23.04 14.39
CA ASN A 551 4.65 -23.83 14.76
C ASN A 551 4.65 -24.29 16.24
N VAL A 552 5.22 -23.49 17.15
CA VAL A 552 5.12 -23.73 18.59
C VAL A 552 3.64 -23.63 19.00
N SER A 553 3.19 -24.52 19.88
CA SER A 553 1.80 -24.56 20.32
C SER A 553 1.34 -23.22 20.93
N PRO A 554 0.07 -22.82 20.78
CA PRO A 554 -0.46 -21.66 21.49
C PRO A 554 -0.46 -21.88 23.01
N GLY A 555 0.08 -20.94 23.78
CA GLY A 555 0.23 -21.16 25.23
C GLY A 555 1.16 -20.18 25.95
N SER A 556 1.53 -20.56 27.18
CA SER A 556 2.58 -19.89 27.96
C SER A 556 3.87 -20.68 27.82
N HIS A 557 4.88 -20.03 27.27
CA HIS A 557 6.18 -20.62 26.93
C HIS A 557 7.30 -19.78 27.54
N PHE A 558 8.54 -20.20 27.36
CA PHE A 558 9.70 -19.38 27.66
C PHE A 558 10.79 -19.55 26.61
N VAL A 559 11.51 -18.48 26.32
CA VAL A 559 12.72 -18.51 25.51
C VAL A 559 13.93 -18.51 26.43
N GLU A 560 14.88 -19.38 26.16
CA GLU A 560 16.19 -19.35 26.81
C GLU A 560 17.28 -18.99 25.81
N CYS A 561 18.20 -18.13 26.22
CA CYS A 561 19.35 -17.71 25.42
C CYS A 561 20.62 -17.79 26.27
N MET A 562 21.58 -18.61 25.84
CA MET A 562 22.84 -18.86 26.54
C MET A 562 24.04 -18.38 25.70
N LEU A 563 24.94 -17.61 26.32
CA LEU A 563 26.18 -17.15 25.69
C LEU A 563 27.14 -18.33 25.50
N ASP A 564 27.56 -18.58 24.26
CA ASP A 564 28.43 -19.70 23.90
C ASP A 564 29.89 -19.42 24.29
N GLY A 565 30.62 -20.48 24.67
CA GLY A 565 32.04 -20.40 25.04
C GLY A 565 32.37 -21.09 26.38
N GLU A 566 33.67 -21.18 26.67
CA GLU A 566 34.17 -21.84 27.87
C GLU A 566 34.14 -20.92 29.10
N LYS A 567 33.84 -21.49 30.27
CA LYS A 567 33.76 -20.76 31.54
C LYS A 567 35.12 -20.16 31.91
N GLY A 568 35.19 -18.83 31.96
CA GLY A 568 36.43 -18.08 32.18
C GLY A 568 37.18 -17.70 30.91
N GLY A 569 36.58 -17.91 29.73
CA GLY A 569 37.05 -17.34 28.46
C GLY A 569 36.97 -15.81 28.42
N PRO A 570 37.46 -15.18 27.33
CA PRO A 570 37.44 -13.73 27.19
C PRO A 570 36.01 -13.18 27.18
N PRO A 571 35.75 -12.02 27.82
CA PRO A 571 34.45 -11.39 27.75
C PRO A 571 34.20 -10.87 26.33
N LEU A 572 33.08 -11.26 25.74
CA LEU A 572 32.65 -10.82 24.41
C LEU A 572 31.15 -10.44 24.48
N PRO A 573 30.76 -9.23 24.08
CA PRO A 573 29.38 -8.79 24.22
C PRO A 573 28.46 -9.47 23.21
N PHE A 574 27.22 -9.74 23.62
CA PHE A 574 26.07 -9.96 22.72
C PHE A 574 24.89 -9.12 23.21
N LYS A 575 24.10 -8.57 22.29
CA LYS A 575 23.02 -7.60 22.61
C LYS A 575 21.70 -8.02 21.96
N ILE A 576 20.70 -8.37 22.78
CA ILE A 576 19.31 -8.67 22.37
C ILE A 576 18.46 -7.40 22.52
N LEU A 577 17.71 -7.05 21.48
CA LEU A 577 16.80 -5.89 21.44
C LEU A 577 15.36 -6.29 21.82
N ALA A 578 14.89 -7.44 21.32
CA ALA A 578 13.57 -7.98 21.62
C ALA A 578 13.49 -9.49 21.38
N ILE A 579 12.49 -10.11 21.98
CA ILE A 579 12.02 -11.46 21.66
C ILE A 579 10.60 -11.32 21.14
N VAL A 580 10.30 -11.95 20.00
CA VAL A 580 9.07 -11.71 19.24
C VAL A 580 8.41 -13.02 18.85
N ASN A 581 7.08 -13.02 18.69
CA ASN A 581 6.35 -14.17 18.14
C ASN A 581 5.09 -13.76 17.38
N THR A 582 4.58 -14.67 16.56
CA THR A 582 3.24 -14.58 15.95
C THR A 582 2.15 -15.24 16.81
#